data_AF-A0A832EJG0-F1
#
_entry.id   AF-A0A832EJG0-F1
#
_cell.length_a   1.000
_cell.length_b   1.000
_cell.length_c   1.000
_cell.angle_alpha   90.00
_cell.angle_beta   90.00
_cell.angle_gamma   90.00
#
_symmetry.space_group_name_H-M   'P 1'
#
loop_
_entity.id
_entity.type
_entity.pdbx_description
1 polymer ?
#
loop_
_entity_poly.entity_id
_entity_poly.type
_entity_poly.pdbx_seq_one_letter_code
_entity_poly.pdbx_strand_id
1 'polypeptide(L)'
;MINVDVTLFIQMANFLLLLLLMNLVLYRPIRRLVAQRNELVSKQRAGIDKAESEAQKALREFEERLKAARAAGREKIQELKEAAYRTEKDLLSRASEEAAKEVQAVRERIQMEIGQVRAQLQAQIQEFSKEMAQRILGRSL
;
A
#
# COMPACT_ATOMS: atom_id res chain seq x y z
N MET A 1 12.96 -19.56 -98.61
CA MET A 1 14.23 -18.99 -98.11
C MET A 1 13.84 -17.87 -97.17
N ILE A 2 14.37 -17.84 -95.94
CA ILE A 2 14.11 -16.74 -95.01
C ILE A 2 14.90 -15.55 -95.56
N ASN A 3 14.22 -14.66 -96.29
CA ASN A 3 14.82 -13.41 -96.71
C ASN A 3 14.78 -12.47 -95.51
N VAL A 4 15.97 -12.05 -95.08
CA VAL A 4 16.14 -11.06 -94.03
C VAL A 4 15.91 -9.70 -94.67
N ASP A 5 14.65 -9.31 -94.77
CA ASP A 5 14.23 -8.04 -95.34
C ASP A 5 14.04 -6.97 -94.25
N VAL A 6 13.97 -5.70 -94.66
CA VAL A 6 13.76 -4.53 -93.78
C VAL A 6 12.52 -4.69 -92.88
N THR A 7 11.52 -5.44 -93.35
CA THR A 7 10.32 -5.81 -92.59
C THR A 7 10.61 -6.58 -91.29
N LEU A 8 11.64 -7.44 -91.27
CA LEU A 8 12.05 -8.15 -90.06
C LEU A 8 12.58 -7.17 -88.99
N PHE A 9 13.38 -6.18 -89.41
CA PHE A 9 13.87 -5.14 -88.51
C PHE A 9 12.74 -4.24 -87.98
N ILE A 10 11.77 -3.90 -88.83
CA ILE A 10 10.58 -3.13 -88.41
C ILE A 10 9.74 -3.94 -87.41
N GLN A 11 9.54 -5.25 -87.64
CA GLN A 11 8.81 -6.12 -86.72
C GLN A 11 9.55 -6.28 -85.38
N MET A 12 10.88 -6.39 -85.39
CA MET A 12 11.70 -6.42 -84.18
C MET A 12 11.56 -5.12 -83.38
N ALA A 13 11.61 -3.96 -84.05
CA ALA A 13 11.42 -2.67 -83.42
C ALA A 13 10.02 -2.53 -82.80
N ASN A 14 8.97 -3.00 -83.49
CA ASN A 14 7.61 -3.02 -82.96
C ASN A 14 7.48 -3.92 -81.72
N PHE A 15 8.06 -5.13 -81.77
CA PHE A 15 8.08 -6.03 -80.62
C PHE A 15 8.80 -5.43 -79.41
N LEU A 16 9.95 -4.79 -79.62
CA LEU A 16 10.68 -4.09 -78.56
C LEU A 16 9.89 -2.90 -77.99
N LEU A 17 9.23 -2.13 -78.86
CA LEU A 17 8.34 -1.04 -78.44
C LEU A 17 7.18 -1.56 -77.58
N LEU A 18 6.53 -2.66 -78.01
CA LEU A 18 5.45 -3.30 -77.27
C LEU A 18 5.94 -3.82 -75.91
N LEU A 19 7.12 -4.43 -75.86
CA LEU A 19 7.73 -4.92 -74.62
C LEU A 19 7.98 -3.76 -73.64
N LEU A 20 8.52 -2.64 -74.12
CA LEU A 20 8.71 -1.43 -73.31
C LEU A 20 7.37 -0.89 -72.79
N LEU A 21 6.35 -0.83 -73.65
CA LEU A 21 5.01 -0.40 -73.28
C LEU A 21 4.40 -1.31 -72.20
N MET A 22 4.49 -2.63 -72.38
CA MET A 22 4.03 -3.62 -71.39
C MET A 22 4.78 -3.51 -70.06
N ASN A 23 6.09 -3.29 -70.09
CA ASN A 23 6.89 -3.10 -68.88
C ASN A 23 6.42 -1.87 -68.08
N LEU A 24 6.12 -0.78 -68.78
CA LEU A 24 5.66 0.45 -68.16
C LEU A 24 4.21 0.36 -67.66
N VAL A 25 3.31 -0.22 -68.45
CA VAL A 25 1.85 -0.24 -68.18
C VAL A 25 1.43 -1.41 -67.31
N LEU A 26 2.10 -2.57 -67.37
CA LEU A 26 1.65 -3.79 -66.70
C LEU A 26 2.63 -4.25 -65.60
N TYR A 27 3.89 -4.53 -65.96
CA TYR A 27 4.82 -5.18 -65.03
C TYR A 27 5.21 -4.27 -63.86
N ARG A 28 5.47 -2.99 -64.12
CA ARG A 28 5.76 -2.00 -63.06
C ARG A 28 4.61 -1.84 -62.04
N PRO A 29 3.36 -1.56 -62.44
CA PRO A 29 2.28 -1.37 -61.47
C PRO A 29 1.91 -2.67 -60.75
N ILE A 30 1.93 -3.83 -61.41
CA ILE A 30 1.65 -5.12 -60.75
C ILE A 30 2.70 -5.38 -59.66
N ARG A 31 4.00 -5.20 -59.97
CA ARG A 31 5.06 -5.40 -58.97
C ARG A 31 4.91 -4.44 -57.79
N ARG A 32 4.55 -3.17 -58.05
CA ARG A 32 4.29 -2.19 -57.00
C ARG A 32 3.11 -2.61 -56.12
N LEU A 33 2.02 -3.10 -56.71
CA LEU A 33 0.84 -3.54 -55.96
C LEU A 33 1.14 -4.75 -55.07
N VAL A 34 1.90 -5.73 -55.58
CA VAL A 34 2.32 -6.89 -54.79
C VAL A 34 3.23 -6.45 -53.63
N ALA A 35 4.19 -5.56 -53.88
CA ALA A 35 5.04 -5.01 -52.83
C ALA A 35 4.24 -4.27 -51.75
N GLN A 36 3.27 -3.43 -52.15
CA GLN A 36 2.39 -2.72 -51.22
C GLN A 36 1.54 -3.68 -50.38
N ARG A 37 1.00 -4.75 -50.98
CA ARG A 37 0.25 -5.77 -50.24
C ARG A 37 1.13 -6.48 -49.22
N ASN A 38 2.34 -6.88 -49.61
CA ASN A 38 3.28 -7.53 -48.70
C ASN A 38 3.68 -6.60 -47.55
N GLU A 39 3.94 -5.32 -47.84
CA GLU A 39 4.25 -4.32 -46.83
C GLU A 39 3.10 -4.10 -45.86
N LEU A 40 1.85 -3.99 -46.36
CA LEU A 40 0.66 -3.84 -45.52
C LEU A 40 0.50 -5.02 -44.56
N VAL A 41 0.59 -6.25 -45.08
CA VAL A 41 0.46 -7.47 -44.27
C VAL A 41 1.60 -7.56 -43.25
N SER A 42 2.83 -7.23 -43.63
CA SER A 42 3.98 -7.21 -42.72
C SER A 42 3.80 -6.18 -41.60
N LYS A 43 3.34 -4.96 -41.94
CA LYS A 43 3.04 -3.91 -40.94
C LYS A 43 1.92 -4.30 -40.01
N GLN A 44 0.86 -4.93 -40.51
CA GLN A 44 -0.24 -5.42 -39.68
C GLN A 44 0.23 -6.50 -38.70
N ARG A 45 1.02 -7.47 -39.17
CA ARG A 45 1.61 -8.50 -38.30
C ARG A 45 2.50 -7.89 -37.22
N ALA A 46 3.43 -7.01 -37.61
CA ALA A 46 4.29 -6.33 -36.64
C ALA A 46 3.49 -5.47 -35.64
N GLY A 47 2.38 -4.87 -36.07
CA GLY A 47 1.47 -4.15 -35.21
C GLY A 47 0.76 -5.05 -34.20
N ILE A 48 0.31 -6.24 -34.63
CA ILE A 48 -0.29 -7.25 -33.75
C ILE A 48 0.72 -7.74 -32.72
N ASP A 49 1.92 -8.15 -33.15
CA ASP A 49 2.97 -8.64 -32.26
C ASP A 49 3.36 -7.58 -31.22
N LYS A 50 3.44 -6.31 -31.64
CA LYS A 50 3.73 -5.19 -30.76
C LYS A 50 2.59 -4.96 -29.76
N ALA A 51 1.34 -4.95 -30.20
CA ALA A 51 0.18 -4.77 -29.33
C ALA A 51 0.07 -5.91 -28.30
N GLU A 52 0.34 -7.15 -28.71
CA GLU A 52 0.38 -8.30 -27.81
C GLU A 52 1.50 -8.16 -26.78
N SER A 53 2.70 -7.77 -27.20
CA SER A 53 3.83 -7.54 -26.29
C SER A 53 3.53 -6.41 -25.29
N GLU A 54 2.94 -5.31 -25.75
CA GLU A 54 2.53 -4.19 -24.89
C GLU A 54 1.44 -4.59 -23.91
N ALA A 55 0.44 -5.37 -24.34
CA ALA A 55 -0.60 -5.89 -23.47
C ALA A 55 -0.02 -6.83 -22.39
N GLN A 56 0.89 -7.73 -22.76
CA GLN A 56 1.56 -8.62 -21.81
C GLN A 56 2.41 -7.84 -20.81
N LYS A 57 3.13 -6.79 -21.25
CA LYS A 57 3.89 -5.91 -20.35
C LYS A 57 2.97 -5.16 -19.39
N ALA A 58 1.90 -4.56 -19.89
CA ALA A 58 0.93 -3.84 -19.07
C ALA A 58 0.28 -4.76 -18.02
N LEU A 59 -0.03 -6.01 -18.38
CA LEU A 59 -0.57 -6.99 -17.44
C LEU A 59 0.45 -7.33 -16.34
N ARG A 60 1.71 -7.58 -16.70
CA ARG A 60 2.78 -7.85 -15.71
C ARG A 60 2.99 -6.66 -14.77
N GLU A 61 3.08 -5.45 -15.30
CA GLU A 61 3.22 -4.24 -14.49
C GLU A 61 2.01 -4.03 -13.55
N PHE A 62 0.80 -4.32 -14.03
CA PHE A 62 -0.41 -4.26 -13.21
C PHE A 62 -0.38 -5.28 -12.07
N GLU A 63 -0.02 -6.54 -12.35
CA GLU A 63 0.11 -7.58 -11.33
C GLU A 63 1.19 -7.26 -10.30
N GLU A 64 2.33 -6.74 -10.73
CA GLU A 64 3.41 -6.29 -9.84
C GLU A 64 2.96 -5.13 -8.94
N ARG A 65 2.32 -4.10 -9.51
CA ARG A 65 1.77 -2.97 -8.74
C ARG A 65 0.71 -3.42 -7.75
N LEU A 66 -0.17 -4.35 -8.15
CA LEU A 66 -1.19 -4.90 -7.26
C LEU A 66 -0.57 -5.69 -6.10
N LYS A 67 0.47 -6.48 -6.39
CA LYS A 67 1.21 -7.22 -5.35
C LYS A 67 1.93 -6.28 -4.39
N ALA A 68 2.58 -5.24 -4.91
CA ALA A 68 3.25 -4.21 -4.12
C ALA A 68 2.26 -3.45 -3.23
N ALA A 69 1.12 -3.00 -3.78
CA ALA A 69 0.08 -2.32 -3.03
C ALA A 69 -0.50 -3.18 -1.90
N ARG A 70 -0.73 -4.48 -2.16
CA ARG A 70 -1.16 -5.43 -1.11
C ARG A 70 -0.10 -5.65 -0.03
N ALA A 71 1.17 -5.69 -0.41
CA ALA A 71 2.27 -5.81 0.55
C ALA A 71 2.36 -4.56 1.44
N ALA A 72 2.38 -3.37 0.84
CA ALA A 72 2.40 -2.09 1.55
C ALA A 72 1.16 -1.92 2.46
N GLY A 73 -0.03 -2.34 1.99
CA GLY A 73 -1.23 -2.31 2.81
C GLY A 73 -1.14 -3.21 4.04
N ARG A 74 -0.60 -4.44 3.90
CA ARG A 74 -0.38 -5.34 5.03
C ARG A 74 0.66 -4.81 6.01
N GLU A 75 1.76 -4.28 5.50
CA GLU A 75 2.80 -3.62 6.30
C GLU A 75 2.20 -2.46 7.09
N LYS A 76 1.39 -1.61 6.44
CA LYS A 76 0.76 -0.49 7.13
C LYS A 76 -0.21 -0.92 8.23
N ILE A 77 -0.99 -1.97 7.99
CA ILE A 77 -1.87 -2.54 9.01
C ILE A 77 -1.04 -3.07 10.19
N GLN A 78 0.08 -3.73 9.91
CA GLN A 78 0.96 -4.26 10.94
C GLN A 78 1.59 -3.14 11.78
N GLU A 79 2.10 -2.08 11.14
CA GLU A 79 2.61 -0.89 11.82
C GLU A 79 1.55 -0.26 12.73
N LEU A 80 0.33 -0.09 12.23
CA LEU A 80 -0.78 0.49 13.00
C LEU A 80 -1.14 -0.37 14.21
N LYS A 81 -1.16 -1.70 14.04
CA LYS A 81 -1.39 -2.63 15.15
C LYS A 81 -0.29 -2.53 16.19
N GLU A 82 0.98 -2.52 15.78
CA GLU A 82 2.11 -2.40 16.71
C GLU A 82 2.10 -1.06 17.45
N ALA A 83 1.79 0.04 16.77
CA ALA A 83 1.62 1.36 17.39
C ALA A 83 0.44 1.37 18.39
N ALA A 84 -0.68 0.75 18.03
CA ALA A 84 -1.82 0.60 18.92
C ALA A 84 -1.46 -0.21 20.17
N TYR A 85 -0.81 -1.37 20.02
CA TYR A 85 -0.37 -2.19 21.16
C TYR A 85 0.61 -1.45 22.09
N ARG A 86 1.54 -0.67 21.52
CA ARG A 86 2.45 0.16 22.32
C ARG A 86 1.70 1.23 23.12
N THR A 87 0.73 1.88 22.48
CA THR A 87 -0.09 2.92 23.11
C THR A 87 -0.99 2.33 24.20
N GLU A 88 -1.61 1.18 23.94
CA GLU A 88 -2.40 0.43 24.91
C GLU A 88 -1.55 0.05 26.12
N LYS A 89 -0.34 -0.50 25.89
CA LYS A 89 0.57 -0.88 26.98
C LYS A 89 1.01 0.33 27.81
N ASP A 90 1.33 1.46 27.18
CA ASP A 90 1.70 2.69 27.88
C ASP A 90 0.53 3.23 28.71
N LEU A 91 -0.68 3.28 28.13
CA LEU A 91 -1.89 3.71 28.83
C LEU A 91 -2.18 2.81 30.05
N LEU A 92 -2.09 1.49 29.88
CA LEU A 92 -2.35 0.54 30.95
C LEU A 92 -1.30 0.63 32.07
N SER A 93 -0.04 0.88 31.70
CA SER A 93 1.05 1.11 32.67
C SER A 93 0.80 2.38 33.47
N ARG A 94 0.45 3.49 32.82
CA ARG A 94 0.14 4.77 33.50
C ARG A 94 -1.07 4.64 34.42
N ALA A 95 -2.15 4.01 33.96
CA ALA A 95 -3.32 3.76 34.77
C ALA A 95 -3.00 2.89 36.00
N SER A 96 -2.15 1.88 35.84
CA SER A 96 -1.70 1.03 36.95
C SER A 96 -0.83 1.80 37.96
N GLU A 97 0.07 2.66 37.48
CA GLU A 97 0.88 3.54 38.34
C GLU A 97 0.04 4.56 39.10
N GLU A 98 -0.95 5.17 38.44
CA GLU A 98 -1.89 6.10 39.07
C GLU A 98 -2.72 5.41 40.15
N ALA A 99 -3.27 4.24 39.84
CA ALA A 99 -4.01 3.43 40.82
C ALA A 99 -3.13 3.05 42.02
N ALA A 100 -1.87 2.65 41.78
CA ALA A 100 -0.94 2.33 42.85
C ALA A 100 -0.62 3.55 43.73
N LYS A 101 -0.43 4.74 43.14
CA LYS A 101 -0.23 5.99 43.86
C LYS A 101 -1.45 6.37 44.69
N GLU A 102 -2.66 6.22 44.14
CA GLU A 102 -3.90 6.51 44.85
C GLU A 102 -4.09 5.59 46.05
N VAL A 103 -3.88 4.28 45.88
CA VAL A 103 -3.94 3.32 46.99
C VAL A 103 -2.92 3.66 48.08
N GLN A 104 -1.70 4.03 47.70
CA GLN A 104 -0.67 4.44 48.65
C GLN A 104 -1.08 5.71 49.41
N ALA A 105 -1.59 6.73 48.71
CA ALA A 105 -2.06 7.96 49.33
C ALA A 105 -3.23 7.72 50.29
N VAL A 106 -4.17 6.83 49.95
CA VAL A 106 -5.27 6.43 50.84
C VAL A 106 -4.74 5.72 52.08
N ARG A 107 -3.78 4.80 51.93
CA ARG A 107 -3.15 4.11 53.09
C ARG A 107 -2.46 5.08 54.04
N GLU A 108 -1.74 6.07 53.50
CA GLU A 108 -1.07 7.10 54.30
C GLU A 108 -2.08 7.99 55.05
N ARG A 109 -3.19 8.38 54.40
CA ARG A 109 -4.28 9.12 55.06
C ARG A 109 -4.89 8.32 56.20
N ILE A 110 -5.18 7.03 55.98
CA ILE A 110 -5.74 6.15 57.02
C ILE A 110 -4.77 6.04 58.20
N GLN A 111 -3.46 5.89 57.97
CA GLN A 111 -2.48 5.84 59.06
C GLN A 111 -2.43 7.15 59.85
N MET A 112 -2.49 8.31 59.18
CA MET A 112 -2.55 9.61 59.86
C MET A 112 -3.83 9.77 60.67
N GLU A 113 -4.99 9.41 60.12
CA GLU A 113 -6.28 9.46 60.83
C GLU A 113 -6.29 8.55 62.06
N ILE A 114 -5.78 7.31 61.96
CA ILE A 114 -5.65 6.40 63.11
C ILE A 114 -4.75 7.02 64.19
N GLY A 115 -3.66 7.67 63.80
CA GLY A 115 -2.77 8.37 64.72
C GLY A 115 -3.47 9.52 65.46
N GLN A 116 -4.23 10.34 64.73
CA GLN A 116 -5.01 11.46 65.30
C GLN A 116 -6.11 10.96 66.25
N VAL A 117 -6.86 9.94 65.82
CA VAL A 117 -7.92 9.33 66.64
C VAL A 117 -7.33 8.70 67.91
N ARG A 118 -6.19 8.00 67.83
CA ARG A 118 -5.50 7.48 69.02
C ARG A 118 -5.10 8.58 69.99
N ALA A 119 -4.57 9.70 69.50
CA ALA A 119 -4.17 10.82 70.34
C ALA A 119 -5.40 11.47 71.03
N GLN A 120 -6.51 11.63 70.30
CA GLN A 120 -7.77 12.11 70.88
C GLN A 120 -8.34 11.15 71.92
N LEU A 121 -8.34 9.84 71.65
CA LEU A 121 -8.77 8.83 72.62
C LEU A 121 -7.89 8.83 73.87
N GLN A 122 -6.57 8.99 73.76
CA GLN A 122 -5.69 9.09 74.93
C GLN A 122 -6.01 10.31 75.79
N ALA A 123 -6.30 11.46 75.18
CA ALA A 123 -6.73 12.65 75.90
C ALA A 123 -8.08 12.42 76.61
N GLN A 124 -9.05 11.84 75.90
CA GLN A 124 -10.36 11.51 76.46
C GLN A 124 -10.27 10.45 77.58
N ILE A 125 -9.36 9.47 77.49
CA ILE A 125 -9.16 8.46 78.54
C ILE A 125 -8.65 9.12 79.83
N GLN A 126 -7.79 10.13 79.76
CA GLN A 126 -7.35 10.86 80.95
C GLN A 126 -8.50 11.64 81.60
N GLU A 127 -9.36 12.23 80.78
CA GLU A 127 -10.55 12.96 81.22
C GLU A 127 -11.59 12.01 81.84
N PHE A 128 -11.89 10.89 81.17
CA PHE A 128 -12.76 9.82 81.68
C PHE A 128 -12.22 9.20 82.97
N SER A 129 -10.89 9.03 83.08
CA SER A 129 -10.27 8.47 84.28
C SER A 129 -10.40 9.43 85.48
N LYS A 130 -10.28 10.74 85.25
CA LYS A 130 -10.57 11.77 86.27
C LYS A 130 -12.04 11.74 86.68
N GLU A 131 -12.94 11.66 85.71
CA GLU A 131 -14.38 11.65 85.97
C GLU A 131 -14.81 10.37 86.73
N MET A 132 -14.25 9.20 86.38
CA MET A 132 -14.44 7.97 87.16
C MET A 132 -13.85 8.07 88.56
N ALA A 133 -12.64 8.62 88.70
CA ALA A 133 -12.01 8.78 90.01
C ALA A 133 -12.84 9.70 90.92
N GLN A 134 -13.39 10.80 90.40
CA GLN A 134 -14.32 11.67 91.12
C GLN A 134 -15.63 10.94 91.51
N ARG A 135 -16.19 10.11 90.62
CA ARG A 135 -17.41 9.32 90.92
C ARG A 135 -17.16 8.22 91.96
N ILE A 136 -16.00 7.57 91.96
CA ILE A 136 -15.66 6.49 92.91
C ILE A 136 -15.26 7.07 94.27
N LEU A 137 -14.54 8.20 94.31
CA LEU A 137 -14.06 8.82 95.56
C LEU A 137 -15.11 9.74 96.23
N GLY A 138 -16.22 10.04 95.56
CA GLY A 138 -17.37 10.76 96.14
C GLY A 138 -17.07 12.21 96.56
N ARG A 139 -15.92 12.77 96.17
CA ARG A 139 -15.49 14.15 96.42
C ARG A 139 -14.73 14.68 95.20
N SER A 140 -14.96 15.94 94.86
CA SER A 140 -14.32 16.60 93.72
C SER A 140 -12.82 16.79 93.98
N LEU A 141 -12.01 16.36 93.01
CA LEU A 141 -10.62 16.81 92.81
C LEU A 141 -10.59 17.98 91.84
#